data_AF-A0A378BCQ6-F1
#
_entry.id   AF-A0A378BCQ6-F1
#
_cell.length_a   1.000
_cell.length_b   1.000
_cell.length_c   1.000
_cell.angle_alpha   90.00
_cell.angle_beta   90.00
_cell.angle_gamma   90.00
#
_symmetry.space_group_name_H-M   'P 1'
#
loop_
_entity.id
_entity.type
_entity.pdbx_description
1 polymer ?
#
loop_
_entity_poly.entity_id
_entity_poly.type
_entity_poly.pdbx_seq_one_letter_code
_entity_poly.pdbx_strand_id
1 'polypeptide(L)'
;MLTLSLMGSATVAIGLLPTYEMVGLWAPALLIILRIIQGMGIGGEWGGALLLAYEYAPEKRKGFFGSIPQAGVTIGMLMATFIVSLMTLFDEAQFLAWGWRIPFLLSSVLVFLGLWIRKDIDETPAFKQVKKSGQVAKAPLRDTLMHHWREVLIAAGLKVVETAPF
;
A
#
# COMPACT_ATOMS: atom_id res chain seq x y z
N MET A 1 8.20 -6.58 3.40
CA MET A 1 8.89 -6.99 2.15
C MET A 1 7.90 -7.54 1.12
N LEU A 2 7.21 -8.64 1.43
CA LEU A 2 6.23 -9.24 0.52
C LEU A 2 5.11 -8.26 0.15
N THR A 3 4.53 -7.58 1.14
CA THR A 3 3.41 -6.65 0.98
C THR A 3 3.78 -5.38 0.19
N LEU A 4 4.97 -4.80 0.40
CA LEU A 4 5.50 -3.67 -0.38
C LEU A 4 5.78 -4.08 -1.83
N SER A 5 6.36 -5.26 -2.03
CA SER A 5 6.64 -5.79 -3.37
C SER A 5 5.34 -6.05 -4.13
N LEU A 6 4.34 -6.62 -3.45
CA LEU A 6 3.01 -6.91 -4.00
C LEU A 6 2.26 -5.63 -4.42
N MET A 7 2.23 -4.64 -3.52
CA MET A 7 1.61 -3.34 -3.80
C MET A 7 2.33 -2.62 -4.94
N GLY A 8 3.66 -2.58 -4.89
CA GLY A 8 4.48 -1.88 -5.86
C GLY A 8 4.40 -2.49 -7.26
N SER A 9 4.50 -3.81 -7.37
CA SER A 9 4.38 -4.51 -8.64
C SER A 9 2.98 -4.36 -9.26
N ALA A 10 1.93 -4.42 -8.44
CA ALA A 10 0.56 -4.17 -8.90
C ALA A 10 0.39 -2.74 -9.43
N THR A 11 0.98 -1.75 -8.75
CA THR A 11 0.93 -0.33 -9.18
C THR A 11 1.61 -0.13 -10.55
N VAL A 12 2.78 -0.71 -10.73
CA VAL A 12 3.52 -0.63 -12.01
C VAL A 12 2.77 -1.39 -13.11
N ALA A 13 2.18 -2.56 -12.79
CA ALA A 13 1.40 -3.35 -13.73
C ALA A 13 0.14 -2.61 -14.23
N ILE A 14 -0.48 -1.76 -13.40
CA ILE A 14 -1.60 -0.89 -13.84
C ILE A 14 -1.15 0.06 -14.95
N GLY A 15 0.07 0.60 -14.88
CA GLY A 15 0.65 1.45 -15.93
C GLY A 15 0.90 0.72 -17.25
N LEU A 16 0.99 -0.62 -17.23
CA LEU A 16 1.22 -1.47 -18.40
C LEU A 16 -0.07 -2.11 -18.95
N LEU A 17 -1.22 -1.77 -18.37
CA LEU A 17 -2.48 -2.44 -18.67
C LEU A 17 -2.95 -2.11 -20.10
N PRO A 18 -3.34 -3.13 -20.90
CA PRO A 18 -3.84 -2.91 -22.26
C PRO A 18 -5.13 -2.08 -22.28
N THR A 19 -5.36 -1.32 -23.34
CA THR A 19 -6.58 -0.49 -23.44
C THR A 19 -7.80 -1.36 -23.71
N TYR A 20 -8.99 -0.80 -23.45
CA TYR A 20 -10.26 -1.45 -23.77
C TYR A 20 -10.36 -1.82 -25.25
N GLU A 21 -9.82 -0.99 -26.15
CA GLU A 21 -9.82 -1.29 -27.58
C GLU A 21 -8.99 -2.53 -27.95
N MET A 22 -7.97 -2.88 -27.15
CA MET A 22 -7.13 -4.04 -27.42
C MET A 22 -7.71 -5.36 -26.91
N VAL A 23 -8.35 -5.36 -25.72
CA VAL A 23 -8.74 -6.60 -25.03
C VAL A 23 -10.18 -6.59 -24.49
N GLY A 24 -10.96 -5.55 -24.78
CA GLY A 24 -12.36 -5.41 -24.36
C GLY A 24 -12.54 -5.47 -22.85
N LEU A 25 -13.51 -6.28 -22.40
CA LEU A 25 -13.87 -6.45 -20.98
C LEU A 25 -12.72 -7.00 -20.11
N TRP A 26 -11.68 -7.56 -20.69
CA TRP A 26 -10.51 -7.99 -19.92
C TRP A 26 -9.72 -6.82 -19.33
N ALA A 27 -9.74 -5.63 -19.94
CA ALA A 27 -9.06 -4.46 -19.40
C ALA A 27 -9.59 -4.07 -18.00
N PRO A 28 -10.90 -3.81 -17.82
CA PRO A 28 -11.42 -3.50 -16.48
C PRO A 28 -11.33 -4.69 -15.51
N ALA A 29 -11.46 -5.94 -15.98
CA ALA A 29 -11.31 -7.11 -15.11
C ALA A 29 -9.89 -7.22 -14.53
N LEU A 30 -8.86 -7.05 -15.36
CA LEU A 30 -7.46 -7.02 -14.93
C LEU A 30 -7.20 -5.85 -13.97
N LEU A 31 -7.78 -4.67 -14.25
CA LEU A 31 -7.64 -3.51 -13.37
C LEU A 31 -8.20 -3.79 -11.98
N ILE A 32 -9.38 -4.42 -11.90
CA ILE A 32 -10.00 -4.81 -10.62
C ILE A 32 -9.11 -5.79 -9.87
N ILE A 33 -8.59 -6.82 -10.55
CA ILE A 33 -7.68 -7.80 -9.95
C ILE A 33 -6.43 -7.11 -9.39
N LEU A 34 -5.79 -6.23 -10.17
CA LEU A 34 -4.62 -5.47 -9.73
C LEU A 34 -4.96 -4.56 -8.54
N ARG A 35 -6.15 -3.95 -8.50
CA ARG A 35 -6.60 -3.13 -7.36
C ARG A 35 -6.82 -3.96 -6.10
N ILE A 36 -7.35 -5.16 -6.21
CA ILE A 36 -7.49 -6.09 -5.08
C ILE A 36 -6.09 -6.44 -4.53
N ILE A 37 -5.17 -6.83 -5.42
CA ILE A 37 -3.79 -7.16 -5.06
C ILE A 37 -3.08 -5.96 -4.40
N GLN A 38 -3.24 -4.78 -4.97
CA GLN A 38 -2.68 -3.53 -4.44
C GLN A 38 -3.24 -3.23 -3.05
N GLY A 39 -4.56 -3.37 -2.85
CA GLY A 39 -5.23 -3.14 -1.57
C GLY A 39 -4.77 -4.10 -0.47
N MET A 40 -4.57 -5.39 -0.79
CA MET A 40 -3.98 -6.36 0.14
C MET A 40 -2.57 -5.94 0.57
N GLY A 41 -1.77 -5.42 -0.37
CA GLY A 41 -0.43 -4.91 -0.08
C GLY A 41 -0.45 -3.69 0.84
N ILE A 42 -1.32 -2.70 0.56
CA ILE A 42 -1.48 -1.49 1.39
C ILE A 42 -1.89 -1.86 2.82
N GLY A 43 -2.88 -2.76 2.99
CA GLY A 43 -3.38 -3.13 4.31
C GLY A 43 -2.30 -3.73 5.22
N GLY A 44 -1.46 -4.61 4.67
CA GLY A 44 -0.34 -5.18 5.42
C GLY A 44 0.77 -4.16 5.69
N GLU A 45 1.09 -3.31 4.71
CA GLU A 45 2.19 -2.35 4.83
C GLU A 45 1.88 -1.18 5.77
N TRP A 46 0.68 -0.63 5.70
CA TRP A 46 0.29 0.53 6.49
C TRP A 46 0.25 0.19 7.99
N GLY A 47 -0.38 -0.94 8.35
CA GLY A 47 -0.43 -1.40 9.75
C GLY A 47 0.95 -1.75 10.31
N GLY A 48 1.77 -2.46 9.53
CA GLY A 48 3.12 -2.85 9.95
C GLY A 48 4.06 -1.64 10.13
N ALA A 49 4.02 -0.66 9.23
CA ALA A 49 4.86 0.53 9.32
C ALA A 49 4.50 1.40 10.54
N LEU A 50 3.21 1.57 10.83
CA LEU A 50 2.76 2.30 12.02
C LEU A 50 3.17 1.59 13.31
N LEU A 51 3.01 0.27 13.37
CA LEU A 51 3.41 -0.54 14.52
C LEU A 51 4.92 -0.44 14.75
N LEU A 52 5.73 -0.62 13.71
CA LEU A 52 7.18 -0.45 13.75
C LEU A 52 7.57 0.94 14.28
N ALA A 53 6.99 2.00 13.71
CA ALA A 53 7.27 3.37 14.12
C ALA A 53 6.91 3.62 15.59
N TYR A 54 5.81 3.02 16.07
CA TYR A 54 5.35 3.16 17.46
C TYR A 54 6.20 2.34 18.44
N GLU A 55 6.55 1.09 18.09
CA GLU A 55 7.31 0.17 18.95
C GLU A 55 8.75 0.62 19.13
N TYR A 56 9.38 1.17 18.10
CA TYR A 56 10.75 1.68 18.16
C TYR A 56 10.86 3.12 18.68
N ALA A 57 9.74 3.80 18.91
CA ALA A 57 9.76 5.19 19.34
C ALA A 57 10.07 5.35 20.85
N PRO A 58 10.83 6.40 21.23
CA PRO A 58 11.02 6.77 22.63
C PRO A 58 9.67 7.02 23.32
N GLU A 59 9.50 6.59 24.57
CA GLU A 59 8.21 6.64 25.30
C GLU A 59 7.51 8.01 25.23
N LYS A 60 8.25 9.10 25.39
CA LYS A 60 7.72 10.47 25.38
C LYS A 60 7.46 11.03 23.98
N ARG A 61 7.78 10.29 22.91
CA ARG A 61 7.68 10.74 21.51
C ARG A 61 6.93 9.76 20.59
N LYS A 62 6.27 8.73 21.14
CA LYS A 62 5.53 7.74 20.35
C LYS A 62 4.51 8.35 19.39
N GLY A 63 3.81 9.41 19.81
CA GLY A 63 2.87 10.13 18.93
C GLY A 63 3.54 10.82 17.75
N PHE A 64 4.73 11.40 17.96
CA PHE A 64 5.49 12.07 16.89
C PHE A 64 6.06 11.06 15.89
N PHE A 65 6.66 9.96 16.36
CA PHE A 65 7.19 8.94 15.45
C PHE A 65 6.08 8.15 14.76
N GLY A 66 4.95 7.92 15.43
CA GLY A 66 3.75 7.33 14.84
C GLY A 66 3.09 8.21 13.77
N SER A 67 3.32 9.53 13.76
CA SER A 67 2.81 10.40 12.70
C SER A 67 3.69 10.45 11.45
N ILE A 68 4.94 9.99 11.52
CA ILE A 68 5.87 9.97 10.37
C ILE A 68 5.31 9.14 9.20
N PRO A 69 4.79 7.90 9.40
CA PRO A 69 4.13 7.16 8.33
C PRO A 69 2.98 7.94 7.66
N GLN A 70 2.18 8.67 8.45
CA GLN A 70 1.07 9.48 7.92
C GLN A 70 1.55 10.70 7.14
N ALA A 71 2.59 11.38 7.61
CA ALA A 71 3.22 12.45 6.85
C ALA A 71 3.75 11.95 5.51
N GLY A 72 4.31 10.73 5.48
CA GLY A 72 4.74 10.07 4.25
C GLY A 72 3.62 9.88 3.23
N VAL A 73 2.41 9.51 3.68
CA VAL A 73 1.23 9.41 2.79
C VAL A 73 0.90 10.76 2.15
N THR A 74 0.85 11.83 2.94
CA THR A 74 0.55 13.18 2.44
C THR A 74 1.61 13.66 1.45
N ILE A 75 2.90 13.46 1.75
CA ILE A 75 4.00 13.83 0.85
C ILE A 75 3.88 13.04 -0.47
N GLY A 76 3.63 11.73 -0.39
CA GLY A 76 3.43 10.89 -1.57
C GLY A 76 2.25 11.35 -2.42
N MET A 77 1.14 11.77 -1.78
CA MET A 77 -0.02 12.30 -2.48
C MET A 77 0.28 13.64 -3.16
N LEU A 78 1.00 14.55 -2.51
CA LEU A 78 1.46 15.81 -3.12
C LEU A 78 2.36 15.55 -4.33
N MET A 79 3.31 14.60 -4.23
CA MET A 79 4.15 14.22 -5.35
C MET A 79 3.34 13.61 -6.51
N ALA A 80 2.37 12.75 -6.20
CA ALA A 80 1.49 12.15 -7.20
C ALA A 80 0.69 13.24 -7.93
N THR A 81 0.07 14.15 -7.18
CA THR A 81 -0.66 15.31 -7.74
C THR A 81 0.25 16.16 -8.61
N PHE A 82 1.46 16.49 -8.14
CA PHE A 82 2.42 17.28 -8.90
C PHE A 82 2.79 16.61 -10.23
N ILE A 83 3.10 15.31 -10.22
CA ILE A 83 3.43 14.57 -11.45
C ILE A 83 2.22 14.56 -12.39
N VAL A 84 1.01 14.30 -11.89
CA VAL A 84 -0.21 14.32 -12.72
C VAL A 84 -0.46 15.71 -13.31
N SER A 85 -0.25 16.79 -12.55
CA SER A 85 -0.35 18.17 -13.05
C SER A 85 0.70 18.48 -14.13
N LEU A 86 1.89 17.87 -14.08
CA LEU A 86 2.84 17.97 -15.19
C LEU A 86 2.33 17.22 -16.43
N MET A 87 1.60 16.11 -16.25
CA MET A 87 1.03 15.37 -17.37
C MET A 87 -0.13 16.12 -18.05
N THR A 88 -0.75 17.10 -17.39
CA THR A 88 -1.76 17.96 -18.04
C THR A 88 -1.15 19.01 -18.96
N LEU A 89 0.18 19.08 -19.08
CA LEU A 89 0.84 19.88 -20.12
C LEU A 89 0.75 19.22 -21.51
N PHE A 90 0.45 17.91 -21.55
CA PHE A 90 0.12 17.23 -22.80
C PHE A 90 -1.30 17.58 -23.25
N ASP A 91 -1.55 17.52 -24.56
CA ASP A 91 -2.90 17.60 -25.10
C ASP A 91 -3.78 16.49 -24.51
N GLU A 92 -5.07 16.77 -24.33
CA GLU A 92 -6.03 15.84 -23.71
C GLU A 92 -6.03 14.46 -24.38
N ALA A 93 -5.96 14.43 -25.72
CA ALA A 93 -5.90 13.18 -26.48
C ALA A 93 -4.64 12.36 -26.16
N GLN A 94 -3.48 13.01 -25.97
CA GLN A 94 -2.23 12.34 -25.61
C GLN A 94 -2.24 11.86 -24.16
N PHE A 95 -2.79 12.68 -23.25
CA PHE A 95 -2.93 12.31 -21.86
C PHE A 95 -3.78 11.03 -21.70
N LEU A 96 -4.95 10.98 -22.35
CA LEU A 96 -5.85 9.83 -22.32
C LEU A 96 -5.29 8.61 -23.04
N ALA A 97 -4.53 8.80 -24.12
CA ALA A 97 -3.92 7.70 -24.87
C ALA A 97 -2.82 6.99 -24.06
N TRP A 98 -1.91 7.75 -23.43
CA TRP A 98 -0.75 7.16 -22.74
C TRP A 98 -0.19 7.98 -21.59
N GLY A 99 -0.43 9.30 -21.53
CA GLY A 99 0.15 10.17 -20.50
C GLY A 99 -0.21 9.75 -19.07
N TRP A 100 -1.42 9.24 -18.84
CA TRP A 100 -1.85 8.72 -17.54
C TRP A 100 -1.04 7.52 -17.03
N ARG A 101 -0.31 6.81 -17.91
CA ARG A 101 0.52 5.65 -17.53
C ARG A 101 1.84 6.06 -16.87
N ILE A 102 2.35 7.25 -17.18
CA ILE A 102 3.67 7.72 -16.73
C ILE A 102 3.78 7.75 -15.20
N PRO A 103 2.82 8.31 -14.42
CA PRO A 103 2.91 8.33 -12.96
C PRO A 103 3.00 6.92 -12.35
N PHE A 104 2.28 5.95 -12.91
CA PHE A 104 2.33 4.55 -12.44
C PHE A 104 3.68 3.88 -12.74
N LEU A 105 4.29 4.19 -13.87
CA LEU A 105 5.62 3.65 -14.20
C LEU A 105 6.71 4.34 -13.37
N LEU A 106 6.60 5.65 -13.13
CA LEU A 106 7.53 6.40 -12.27
C LEU A 106 7.49 5.91 -10.82
N SER A 107 6.34 5.40 -10.35
CA SER A 107 6.27 4.83 -8.99
C SER A 107 7.20 3.63 -8.80
N SER A 108 7.65 2.97 -9.87
CA SER A 108 8.65 1.89 -9.78
C SER A 108 9.92 2.33 -9.06
N VAL A 109 10.37 3.57 -9.28
CA VAL A 109 11.56 4.14 -8.61
C VAL A 109 11.33 4.20 -7.10
N LEU A 110 10.15 4.66 -6.67
CA LEU A 110 9.79 4.72 -5.25
C LEU A 110 9.67 3.33 -4.63
N VAL A 111 9.15 2.36 -5.37
CA VAL A 111 9.06 0.96 -4.93
C VAL A 111 10.46 0.37 -4.73
N PHE A 112 11.36 0.54 -5.70
CA PHE A 112 12.74 0.07 -5.58
C PHE A 112 13.49 0.74 -4.44
N LEU A 113 13.34 2.06 -4.28
CA LEU A 113 13.92 2.79 -3.16
C LEU A 113 13.38 2.29 -1.81
N GLY A 114 12.06 2.08 -1.72
CA GLY A 114 11.42 1.55 -0.51
C GLY A 114 11.87 0.12 -0.17
N LEU A 115 12.06 -0.74 -1.18
CA LEU A 115 12.60 -2.09 -1.01
C LEU A 115 14.07 -2.05 -0.57
N TRP A 116 14.86 -1.15 -1.14
CA TRP A 116 16.26 -0.97 -0.79
C TRP A 116 16.42 -0.51 0.66
N ILE A 117 15.71 0.55 1.07
CA ILE A 117 15.74 1.07 2.45
C ILE A 117 15.32 0.00 3.45
N ARG A 118 14.32 -0.82 3.11
CA ARG A 118 13.83 -1.86 4.01
C ARG A 118 14.70 -3.09 4.11
N LYS A 119 15.63 -3.29 3.19
CA LYS A 119 16.51 -4.46 3.19
C LYS A 119 17.33 -4.54 4.48
N ASP A 120 17.65 -3.38 5.06
CA ASP A 120 18.51 -3.26 6.22
C ASP A 120 17.73 -3.03 7.53
N ILE A 121 16.38 -3.08 7.50
CA ILE A 121 15.54 -2.91 8.70
C ILE A 121 15.27 -4.28 9.34
N ASP A 122 15.80 -4.46 10.55
CA ASP A 122 15.56 -5.61 11.41
C ASP A 122 14.08 -5.71 11.85
N GLU A 123 13.53 -6.92 11.95
CA GLU A 123 12.19 -7.16 12.51
C GLU A 123 12.07 -6.73 13.98
N THR A 124 10.86 -6.36 14.42
CA THR A 124 10.63 -5.83 15.78
C THR A 124 11.06 -6.81 16.88
N PRO A 125 11.52 -6.32 18.04
CA PRO A 125 11.92 -7.19 19.16
C PRO A 125 10.78 -8.06 19.66
N ALA A 126 9.56 -7.52 19.65
CA ALA A 126 8.34 -8.24 20.02
C ALA A 126 8.06 -9.40 19.05
N PHE A 127 8.20 -9.17 17.74
CA PHE A 127 8.02 -10.23 16.75
C PHE A 127 9.14 -11.28 16.82
N LYS A 128 10.39 -10.87 17.08
CA LYS A 128 11.51 -11.78 17.36
C LYS A 128 11.26 -12.65 18.61
N GLN A 129 10.61 -12.13 19.66
CA GLN A 129 10.23 -12.91 20.85
C GLN A 129 9.12 -13.93 20.56
N VAL A 130 8.08 -13.57 19.80
CA VAL A 130 6.99 -14.48 19.40
C VAL A 130 7.50 -15.59 18.48
N LYS A 131 8.43 -15.26 17.57
CA LYS A 131 9.08 -16.25 16.70
C LYS A 131 9.94 -17.24 17.49
N LYS A 132 10.61 -16.78 18.56
CA LYS A 132 11.40 -17.62 19.48
C LYS A 132 10.53 -18.48 20.41
N SER A 133 9.34 -18.02 20.80
CA SER A 133 8.43 -18.78 21.66
C SER A 133 7.66 -19.89 20.91
N GLY A 134 7.81 -19.97 19.58
CA GLY A 134 7.12 -20.97 18.75
C GLY A 134 5.62 -20.73 18.61
N GLN A 135 5.09 -19.63 19.14
CA GLN A 135 3.66 -19.26 19.08
C GLN A 135 3.30 -18.52 17.78
N VAL A 136 4.01 -18.78 16.70
CA VAL A 136 3.63 -18.25 15.38
C VAL A 136 2.38 -19.02 14.95
N ALA A 137 1.22 -18.36 15.01
CA ALA A 137 -0.03 -18.93 14.51
C ALA A 137 0.18 -19.43 13.07
N LYS A 138 -0.16 -20.69 12.81
CA LYS A 138 0.03 -21.33 11.48
C LYS A 138 -0.88 -20.71 10.42
N ALA A 139 -2.01 -20.14 10.82
CA ALA A 139 -2.97 -19.49 9.93
C ALA A 139 -3.59 -18.25 10.63
N PRO A 140 -2.81 -17.18 10.86
CA PRO A 140 -3.25 -16.04 11.66
C PRO A 140 -4.50 -15.37 11.09
N LEU A 141 -4.59 -15.25 9.75
CA LEU A 141 -5.78 -14.76 9.06
C LEU A 141 -7.04 -15.59 9.37
N ARG A 142 -6.91 -16.92 9.37
CA ARG A 142 -8.03 -17.82 9.64
C ARG A 142 -8.43 -17.76 11.12
N ASP A 143 -7.45 -17.77 12.02
CA ASP A 143 -7.70 -17.72 13.46
C ASP A 143 -8.38 -16.40 13.85
N THR A 144 -7.93 -15.27 13.31
CA THR A 144 -8.56 -13.97 13.52
C THR A 144 -9.97 -13.92 12.94
N LEU A 145 -10.19 -14.42 11.71
CA LEU A 145 -11.52 -14.46 11.11
C LEU A 145 -12.48 -15.43 11.80
N MET A 146 -11.99 -16.45 12.48
CA MET A 146 -12.84 -17.40 13.21
C MET A 146 -13.15 -16.93 14.63
N HIS A 147 -12.16 -16.40 15.35
CA HIS A 147 -12.30 -16.05 16.77
C HIS A 147 -12.64 -14.57 17.01
N HIS A 148 -12.36 -13.68 16.05
CA HIS A 148 -12.50 -12.22 16.18
C HIS A 148 -13.25 -11.58 14.99
N TRP A 149 -14.21 -12.29 14.40
CA TRP A 149 -14.93 -11.84 13.19
C TRP A 149 -15.74 -10.56 13.41
N ARG A 150 -16.26 -10.34 14.63
CA ARG A 150 -17.00 -9.13 14.98
C ARG A 150 -16.09 -7.91 14.99
N GLU A 151 -14.91 -8.05 15.57
CA GLU A 151 -13.88 -7.02 15.63
C GLU A 151 -13.37 -6.70 14.22
N VAL A 152 -13.20 -7.71 13.36
CA VAL A 152 -12.87 -7.50 11.94
C VAL A 152 -13.95 -6.70 11.23
N LEU A 153 -15.24 -7.03 11.42
CA LEU A 153 -16.34 -6.28 10.81
C LEU A 153 -16.44 -4.85 11.33
N ILE A 154 -16.24 -4.62 12.63
CA ILE A 154 -16.24 -3.29 13.23
C ILE A 154 -15.08 -2.46 12.68
N ALA A 155 -13.87 -3.04 12.62
CA ALA A 155 -12.69 -2.37 12.07
C ALA A 155 -12.85 -2.06 10.57
N ALA A 156 -13.39 -3.02 9.79
CA ALA A 156 -13.69 -2.82 8.38
C ALA A 156 -14.76 -1.73 8.19
N GLY A 157 -15.83 -1.76 8.99
CA GLY A 157 -16.89 -0.74 8.95
C GLY A 157 -16.39 0.66 9.32
N LEU A 158 -15.59 0.78 10.38
CA LEU A 158 -14.92 2.03 10.75
C LEU A 158 -14.05 2.56 9.60
N LYS A 159 -13.28 1.67 8.95
CA LYS A 159 -12.46 2.08 7.81
C LYS A 159 -13.28 2.52 6.60
N VAL A 160 -14.39 1.84 6.30
CA VAL A 160 -15.33 2.27 5.26
C VAL A 160 -15.89 3.66 5.57
N VAL A 161 -16.29 3.92 6.81
CA VAL A 161 -16.80 5.24 7.24
C VAL A 161 -15.70 6.32 7.19
N GLU A 162 -14.45 5.97 7.46
CA GLU A 162 -13.31 6.90 7.35
C GLU A 162 -12.98 7.23 5.90
N THR A 163 -13.14 6.29 4.96
CA THR A 163 -12.79 6.48 3.54
C THR A 163 -13.94 6.92 2.65
N ALA A 164 -15.20 6.60 2.97
CA ALA A 164 -16.38 7.02 2.21
C ALA A 164 -16.58 8.55 2.06
N PRO A 165 -16.09 9.43 2.95
CA PRO A 165 -16.15 10.88 2.77
C PRO A 165 -15.10 11.45 1.81
N PHE A 166 -14.16 10.63 1.33
CA PHE A 166 -13.08 10.99 0.39
C PHE A 166 -13.31 10.36 -0.99
#